data_AF-A0A967JYQ4-F1
#
_entry.id   AF-A0A967JYQ4-F1
#
_cell.length_a   1.000
_cell.length_b   1.000
_cell.length_c   1.000
_cell.angle_alpha   90.00
_cell.angle_beta   90.00
_cell.angle_gamma   90.00
#
_symmetry.space_group_name_H-M   'P 1'
#
loop_
_entity.id
_entity.type
_entity.pdbx_description
1 polymer ?
#
loop_
_entity_poly.entity_id
_entity_poly.type
_entity_poly.pdbx_seq_one_letter_code
_entity_poly.pdbx_strand_id
1 'polypeptide(L)'
;MSDPGTGGADLIRLRRTALAFAAFVALLWIMRGVDAAFDAGLLRFGVYPGRWEGLPGILFAPLLHGSWRHVFANTLPLLVLGTAAF
;
A
#
# COMPACT_ATOMS: atom_id res chain seq x y z
N MET A 1 29.69 -16.52 15.86
CA MET A 1 29.93 -17.42 14.71
C MET A 1 28.84 -17.12 13.69
N SER A 2 29.15 -16.27 12.70
CA SER A 2 28.24 -15.89 11.62
C SER A 2 28.13 -17.05 10.64
N ASP A 3 26.91 -17.55 10.43
CA ASP A 3 26.62 -18.60 9.45
C ASP A 3 26.89 -18.03 8.03
N PRO A 4 27.84 -18.58 7.24
CA PRO A 4 28.16 -18.07 5.91
C PRO A 4 27.00 -18.18 4.90
N GLY A 5 25.90 -18.87 5.23
CA GLY A 5 24.70 -19.00 4.39
C GLY A 5 23.63 -17.91 4.53
N THR A 6 23.71 -17.03 5.54
CA THR A 6 22.60 -16.09 5.85
C THR A 6 22.52 -14.88 4.92
N GLY A 7 23.65 -14.32 4.48
CA GLY A 7 23.66 -13.07 3.69
C GLY A 7 22.93 -13.17 2.34
N GLY A 8 22.98 -14.33 1.68
CA GLY A 8 22.24 -14.56 0.42
C GLY A 8 20.73 -14.64 0.62
N ALA A 9 20.29 -15.29 1.72
CA ALA A 9 18.88 -15.38 2.07
C ALA A 9 18.31 -14.02 2.50
N ASP A 10 19.10 -13.20 3.19
CA ASP A 10 18.73 -11.85 3.62
C ASP A 10 18.51 -10.90 2.42
N LEU A 11 19.40 -10.93 1.42
CA LEU A 11 19.21 -10.12 0.20
C LEU A 11 17.96 -10.54 -0.59
N ILE A 12 17.68 -11.85 -0.67
CA ILE A 12 16.49 -12.37 -1.35
C ILE A 12 15.23 -11.93 -0.60
N ARG A 13 15.22 -11.98 0.74
CA ARG A 13 14.11 -11.46 1.56
C ARG A 13 13.91 -9.97 1.33
N LEU A 14 14.97 -9.17 1.46
CA LEU A 14 14.94 -7.73 1.24
C LEU A 14 14.41 -7.37 -0.16
N ARG A 15 14.89 -8.05 -1.20
CA ARG A 15 14.40 -7.81 -2.57
C ARG A 15 12.92 -8.15 -2.69
N ARG A 16 12.46 -9.24 -2.09
CA ARG A 16 11.04 -9.65 -2.15
C ARG A 16 10.14 -8.68 -1.40
N THR A 17 10.52 -8.25 -0.20
CA THR A 17 9.75 -7.29 0.59
C THR A 17 9.72 -5.93 -0.12
N ALA A 18 10.86 -5.46 -0.62
CA ALA A 18 10.93 -4.24 -1.43
C ALA A 18 10.02 -4.29 -2.66
N LEU A 19 10.04 -5.39 -3.41
CA LEU A 19 9.17 -5.56 -4.58
C LEU A 19 7.68 -5.63 -4.20
N ALA A 20 7.35 -6.29 -3.09
CA ALA A 20 5.98 -6.36 -2.61
C ALA A 20 5.43 -4.98 -2.21
N PHE A 21 6.20 -4.19 -1.45
CA PHE A 21 5.80 -2.84 -1.07
C PHE A 21 5.81 -1.87 -2.26
N ALA A 22 6.73 -2.01 -3.20
CA ALA A 22 6.70 -1.25 -4.45
C ALA A 22 5.45 -1.55 -5.28
N ALA A 23 5.07 -2.83 -5.40
CA ALA A 23 3.84 -3.24 -6.06
C ALA A 23 2.59 -2.70 -5.34
N PHE A 24 2.59 -2.72 -4.00
CA PHE A 24 1.50 -2.16 -3.21
C PHE A 24 1.37 -0.64 -3.42
N VAL A 25 2.48 0.11 -3.35
CA VAL A 25 2.47 1.56 -3.64
C VAL A 25 1.99 1.83 -5.07
N ALA A 26 2.46 1.07 -6.06
CA ALA A 26 1.98 1.20 -7.43
C ALA A 26 0.46 0.98 -7.53
N LEU A 27 -0.09 0.00 -6.80
CA LEU A 27 -1.53 -0.22 -6.72
C LEU A 27 -2.28 1.00 -6.14
N LEU A 28 -1.77 1.65 -5.09
CA LEU A 28 -2.38 2.86 -4.53
C LEU A 28 -2.44 3.99 -5.56
N TRP A 29 -1.36 4.17 -6.32
CA TRP A 29 -1.28 5.14 -7.40
C TRP A 29 -2.27 4.84 -8.53
N ILE A 30 -2.37 3.59 -8.96
CA ILE A 30 -3.33 3.14 -9.97
C ILE A 30 -4.76 3.40 -9.50
N MET A 31 -5.10 3.03 -8.27
CA MET A 31 -6.45 3.24 -7.71
C MET A 31 -6.83 4.72 -7.71
N ARG A 32 -5.93 5.62 -7.28
CA ARG A 32 -6.20 7.07 -7.32
C ARG A 32 -6.26 7.62 -8.75
N GLY A 33 -5.42 7.10 -9.65
CA GLY A 33 -5.45 7.45 -11.07
C GLY A 33 -6.76 7.06 -11.74
N VAL A 34 -7.25 5.84 -11.48
CA VAL A 34 -8.55 5.36 -11.97
C VAL A 34 -9.69 6.20 -11.42
N ASP A 35 -9.69 6.48 -10.11
CA ASP A 35 -10.70 7.33 -9.48
C ASP A 35 -10.78 8.72 -10.12
N ALA A 36 -9.62 9.34 -10.40
CA ALA A 36 -9.55 10.65 -11.01
C ALA A 36 -9.85 10.66 -12.52
N ALA A 37 -9.42 9.65 -13.26
CA ALA A 37 -9.57 9.60 -14.71
C ALA A 37 -11.01 9.27 -15.16
N PHE A 38 -11.72 8.47 -14.38
CA PHE A 38 -13.07 8.00 -14.71
C PHE A 38 -14.16 8.60 -13.83
N ASP A 39 -13.81 9.53 -12.93
CA ASP A 39 -14.71 10.04 -11.87
C ASP A 39 -15.44 8.89 -11.15
N ALA A 40 -14.68 7.82 -10.86
CA ALA A 40 -15.25 6.52 -10.51
C ALA A 40 -15.91 6.53 -9.12
N GLY A 41 -15.68 7.56 -8.30
CA GLY A 41 -16.25 7.73 -6.97
C GLY A 41 -15.88 6.58 -6.02
N LEU A 42 -14.66 6.06 -6.12
CA LEU A 42 -14.20 4.87 -5.39
C LEU A 42 -14.21 5.08 -3.87
N LEU A 43 -14.16 6.33 -3.41
CA LEU A 43 -14.28 6.66 -1.99
C LEU A 43 -15.59 6.18 -1.36
N ARG A 44 -16.65 5.89 -2.15
CA ARG A 44 -17.88 5.25 -1.66
C ARG A 44 -17.65 3.87 -1.04
N PHE A 45 -16.52 3.24 -1.33
CA PHE A 45 -16.10 1.98 -0.72
C PHE A 45 -15.17 2.20 0.49
N GLY A 46 -15.07 3.43 0.99
CA GLY A 46 -14.35 3.78 2.20
C GLY A 46 -15.12 3.45 3.48
N VAL A 47 -14.50 3.73 4.63
CA VAL A 47 -15.12 3.48 5.94
C VAL A 47 -16.08 4.61 6.27
N TYR A 48 -17.34 4.24 6.57
CA TYR A 48 -18.38 5.13 7.05
C TYR A 48 -18.87 4.66 8.42
N PRO A 49 -18.37 5.23 9.53
CA PRO A 49 -18.73 4.79 10.88
C PRO A 49 -20.24 4.82 11.12
N GLY A 50 -20.77 3.77 11.75
CA GLY A 50 -22.20 3.65 12.08
C GLY A 50 -23.12 3.33 10.89
N ARG A 51 -22.56 3.00 9.72
CA ARG A 51 -23.31 2.66 8.51
C ARG A 51 -22.90 1.29 7.99
N TRP A 52 -23.88 0.44 7.68
CA TRP A 52 -23.63 -0.90 7.13
C TRP A 52 -22.97 -0.83 5.75
N GLU A 53 -23.30 0.20 4.97
CA GLU A 53 -22.71 0.49 3.67
C GLU A 53 -21.20 0.76 3.75
N GLY A 54 -20.68 1.11 4.93
CA GLY A 54 -19.25 1.36 5.18
C GLY A 54 -18.43 0.12 5.52
N LEU A 55 -19.05 -1.06 5.70
CA LEU A 55 -18.32 -2.30 6.02
C LEU A 55 -17.29 -2.72 4.97
N PRO A 56 -17.53 -2.59 3.64
CA PRO A 56 -16.50 -2.84 2.64
C PRO A 56 -15.25 -1.99 2.87
N GLY A 57 -15.41 -0.79 3.43
CA GLY A 57 -14.33 0.11 3.79
C GLY A 57 -13.29 -0.50 4.72
N ILE A 58 -13.65 -1.47 5.56
CA ILE A 58 -12.69 -2.13 6.46
C ILE A 58 -11.60 -2.85 5.65
N LEU A 59 -11.95 -3.41 4.50
CA LEU A 59 -11.01 -4.13 3.62
C LEU A 59 -10.36 -3.19 2.60
N PHE A 60 -11.13 -2.24 2.05
CA PHE A 60 -10.68 -1.43 0.92
C PHE A 60 -10.04 -0.09 1.31
N ALA A 61 -10.25 0.43 2.52
CA ALA A 61 -9.68 1.70 2.93
C ALA A 61 -8.16 1.82 2.76
N PRO A 62 -7.33 0.77 2.99
CA PRO A 62 -5.89 0.86 2.72
C PRO A 62 -5.55 1.18 1.26
N LEU A 63 -6.43 0.85 0.32
CA LEU A 63 -6.25 1.10 -1.11
C LEU A 63 -6.77 2.49 -1.54
N LEU A 64 -7.69 3.08 -0.78
CA LEU A 64 -8.46 4.26 -1.17
C LEU A 64 -7.88 5.52 -0.52
N HIS A 65 -7.59 6.53 -1.34
CA HIS A 65 -6.99 7.78 -0.86
C HIS A 65 -7.79 9.00 -1.37
N GLY A 66 -8.18 9.87 -0.45
CA GLY A 66 -8.99 11.06 -0.77
C GLY A 66 -8.25 12.21 -1.46
N SER A 67 -6.92 12.14 -1.59
CA SER A 67 -6.14 13.17 -2.30
C SER A 67 -4.82 12.63 -2.82
N TRP A 68 -4.31 13.27 -3.89
CA TRP A 68 -2.98 12.99 -4.43
C TRP A 68 -1.88 13.18 -3.38
N ARG A 69 -1.98 14.25 -2.58
CA ARG A 69 -1.05 14.55 -1.49
C ARG A 69 -0.94 13.38 -0.49
N HIS A 70 -2.04 12.69 -0.22
CA HIS A 70 -2.03 11.56 0.71
C HIS A 70 -1.26 10.36 0.14
N VAL A 71 -1.47 10.01 -1.14
CA VAL A 71 -0.72 8.93 -1.81
C VAL A 71 0.79 9.26 -1.86
N PHE A 72 1.13 10.50 -2.20
CA PHE A 72 2.53 10.96 -2.20
C PHE A 72 3.16 10.85 -0.80
N ALA A 73 2.48 11.35 0.23
CA ALA A 73 3.00 11.34 1.60
C ALA A 73 3.24 9.92 2.14
N ASN A 74 2.43 8.94 1.71
CA ASN A 74 2.59 7.54 2.13
C ASN A 74 3.60 6.75 1.30
N THR A 75 3.98 7.22 0.10
CA THR A 75 4.87 6.48 -0.81
C THR A 75 6.22 6.15 -0.16
N LEU A 76 6.94 7.15 0.35
CA LEU A 76 8.26 6.91 0.97
C LEU A 76 8.18 6.11 2.28
N PRO A 77 7.29 6.45 3.24
CA PRO A 77 7.14 5.65 4.46
C PRO A 77 6.77 4.19 4.20
N LEU A 78 5.86 3.91 3.25
CA LEU A 78 5.47 2.53 2.93
C LEU A 78 6.64 1.73 2.34
N LEU A 79 7.44 2.34 1.46
CA LEU A 79 8.61 1.67 0.90
C LEU A 79 9.69 1.42 1.95
N VAL A 80 10.00 2.41 2.78
CA VAL A 80 11.07 2.31 3.78
C VAL A 80 10.66 1.40 4.93
N LEU A 81 9.53 1.68 5.57
CA LEU A 81 9.09 0.92 6.74
C LEU A 81 8.66 -0.50 6.34
N GLY A 82 7.97 -0.65 5.21
CA GLY A 82 7.55 -1.95 4.73
C GLY A 82 8.72 -2.86 4.38
N THR A 83 9.79 -2.31 3.81
CA THR A 83 10.99 -3.08 3.49
C THR A 83 11.86 -3.34 4.71
N ALA A 84 11.91 -2.41 5.68
CA ALA A 84 12.77 -2.50 6.86
C ALA A 84 12.16 -3.26 8.04
N ALA A 85 10.83 -3.45 8.08
CA ALA A 85 10.15 -4.16 9.16
C ALA A 85 10.24 -5.70 9.07
N PHE A 86 10.88 -6.25 8.02
CA PHE A 86 10.97 -7.69 7.72
C PHE A 86 12.35 -8.07 7.17
#